data_AF-A0A7Y0B263-F1
#
_entry.id   AF-A0A7Y0B263-F1
#
_cell.length_a   1.000
_cell.length_b   1.000
_cell.length_c   1.000
_cell.angle_alpha   90.00
_cell.angle_beta   90.00
_cell.angle_gamma   90.00
#
_symmetry.space_group_name_H-M   'P 1'
#
loop_
_entity.id
_entity.type
_entity.pdbx_description
1 polymer ?
#
loop_
_entity_poly.entity_id
_entity_poly.type
_entity_poly.pdbx_seq_one_letter_code
_entity_poly.pdbx_strand_id
1 'polypeptide(L)' 'MAPRDHFHSVMRIGPVQIGTHRDRHGRNKYAAVCTADGCGWSTEYSSSSAAQLAARTHRCKPR' A
#
# COMPACT_ATOMS: atom_id res chain seq x y z
N MET A 1 -16.05 -9.81 -18.54
CA MET A 1 -16.03 -9.61 -17.08
C MET A 1 -14.69 -8.97 -16.74
N ALA A 2 -14.61 -7.68 -16.42
CA ALA A 2 -13.34 -7.07 -16.02
C ALA A 2 -12.85 -7.80 -14.76
N PRO A 3 -11.58 -8.25 -14.67
CA PRO A 3 -11.06 -8.72 -13.41
C PRO A 3 -11.20 -7.56 -12.45
N ARG A 4 -12.00 -7.79 -11.43
CA ARG A 4 -12.19 -6.91 -10.29
C ARG A 4 -10.82 -6.74 -9.64
N ASP A 5 -10.03 -5.79 -10.12
CA ASP A 5 -8.76 -5.33 -9.53
C ASP A 5 -9.06 -4.52 -8.27
N HIS A 6 -9.96 -5.05 -7.44
CA HIS A 6 -10.21 -4.51 -6.12
C HIS A 6 -8.98 -4.86 -5.31
N PHE A 7 -8.42 -3.93 -4.56
CA PHE A 7 -7.44 -4.31 -3.56
C PHE A 7 -8.15 -5.24 -2.56
N HIS A 8 -7.88 -6.54 -2.60
CA HIS A 8 -8.66 -7.54 -1.84
C HIS A 8 -8.36 -7.48 -0.34
N SER A 9 -7.20 -6.95 0.01
CA SER A 9 -6.75 -6.79 1.39
C SER A 9 -6.14 -5.41 1.54
N VAL A 10 -6.80 -4.56 2.32
CA VAL A 10 -6.30 -3.23 2.69
C VAL A 10 -5.94 -3.28 4.17
N MET A 11 -4.65 -3.33 4.46
CA MET A 11 -4.13 -3.23 5.82
C MET A 11 -3.83 -1.77 6.14
N ARG A 12 -4.15 -1.28 7.34
CA ARG A 12 -3.79 0.08 7.77
C ARG A 12 -2.79 0.03 8.92
N ILE A 13 -1.70 0.78 8.80
CA ILE A 13 -0.66 0.95 9.82
C ILE A 13 -0.48 2.46 10.04
N GLY A 14 -1.02 2.99 11.13
CA GLY A 14 -1.04 4.44 11.38
C GLY A 14 -1.76 5.19 10.24
N PRO A 15 -1.19 6.27 9.70
CA PRO A 15 -1.75 6.99 8.55
C PRO A 15 -1.50 6.29 7.21
N VAL A 16 -0.83 5.13 7.18
CA VAL A 16 -0.49 4.41 5.95
C VAL A 16 -1.49 3.30 5.69
N GLN A 17 -2.07 3.28 4.49
CA GLN A 17 -2.84 2.16 3.95
C GLN A 17 -1.99 1.32 3.00
N ILE A 18 -2.08 0.01 3.12
CA ILE A 18 -1.39 -0.97 2.28
C ILE A 18 -2.45 -1.77 1.55
N GLY A 19 -2.58 -1.57 0.25
CA GLY A 19 -3.44 -2.38 -0.62
C GLY A 19 -2.66 -3.51 -1.28
N THR A 20 -3.26 -4.70 -1.36
CA THR A 20 -2.76 -5.80 -2.20
C THR A 20 -3.57 -5.93 -3.48
N HIS A 21 -2.89 -5.89 -4.64
CA HIS A 21 -3.48 -6.17 -5.95
C HIS A 21 -2.74 -7.34 -6.63
N ARG A 22 -3.34 -7.92 -7.66
CA ARG A 22 -2.70 -8.95 -8.48
C ARG A 22 -2.39 -8.36 -9.84
N ASP A 23 -1.14 -8.46 -10.26
CA ASP A 23 -0.77 -8.02 -11.61
C ASP A 23 -1.32 -8.98 -12.68
N ARG A 24 -1.21 -8.61 -13.97
CA ARG A 24 -1.71 -9.44 -15.09
C ARG A 24 -1.04 -10.82 -15.20
N HIS A 25 0.12 -11.04 -14.59
CA HIS A 25 0.79 -12.33 -14.44
C HIS A 25 0.42 -13.09 -13.15
N GLY A 26 -0.55 -12.58 -12.37
CA GLY A 26 -1.05 -13.23 -11.17
C GLY A 26 -0.16 -13.09 -9.94
N ARG A 27 0.85 -12.21 -9.93
CA ARG A 27 1.69 -11.98 -8.74
C ARG A 27 1.04 -10.95 -7.84
N ASN A 28 1.14 -11.19 -6.54
CA ASN A 28 0.65 -10.24 -5.55
C ASN A 28 1.63 -9.04 -5.47
N LYS A 29 1.08 -7.84 -5.59
CA LYS A 29 1.78 -6.57 -5.43
C LYS A 29 1.14 -5.81 -4.28
N TYR A 30 1.95 -5.05 -3.56
CA TYR A 30 1.55 -4.35 -2.35
C TYR A 30 1.84 -2.87 -2.51
N ALA A 31 0.80 -2.04 -2.55
CA ALA A 31 0.92 -0.59 -2.62
C ALA A 31 0.72 0.00 -1.22
N ALA A 32 1.73 0.68 -0.68
CA ALA A 32 1.63 1.42 0.57
C ALA A 32 1.45 2.92 0.25
N VAL A 33 0.46 3.55 0.86
CA VAL A 33 0.08 4.96 0.62
C VAL A 33 -0.19 5.63 1.95
N CYS A 34 0.48 6.75 2.22
CA CYS A 34 0.17 7.59 3.37
C CYS A 34 -1.04 8.46 3.04
N THR A 35 -2.11 8.29 3.80
CA THR A 35 -3.35 9.06 3.65
C THR A 35 -3.40 10.28 4.56
N ALA A 36 -2.27 10.68 5.15
CA ALA A 36 -2.19 11.92 5.88
C ALA A 36 -2.21 13.10 4.89
N ASP A 37 -3.00 14.13 5.22
CA ASP A 37 -3.13 15.34 4.43
C ASP A 37 -1.77 15.99 4.19
N GLY A 38 -1.44 16.24 2.92
CA GLY A 38 -0.21 16.92 2.50
C GLY A 38 1.07 16.08 2.52
N CYS A 39 1.01 14.77 2.83
CA CYS A 39 2.21 13.90 2.79
C CYS A 39 2.54 13.43 1.36
N GLY A 40 1.55 12.90 0.63
CA GLY A 40 1.72 12.43 -0.75
C GLY A 40 2.61 11.19 -0.94
N TRP A 41 3.04 10.54 0.15
CA TRP A 41 3.91 9.36 0.08
C TRP A 41 3.14 8.14 -0.43
N SER A 42 3.64 7.52 -1.50
CA SER A 42 3.13 6.25 -2.03
C SER A 42 4.26 5.43 -2.63
N THR A 43 4.27 4.12 -2.37
CA THR A 43 5.28 3.20 -2.85
C THR A 43 4.70 1.82 -3.12
N GLU A 44 5.24 1.13 -4.13
CA GLU A 44 4.85 -0.23 -4.49
C GLU A 44 5.94 -1.24 -4.15
N TYR A 45 5.53 -2.39 -3.63
CA TYR A 45 6.39 -3.48 -3.21
C TYR A 45 5.92 -4.81 -3.80
N SER A 46 6.87 -5.72 -4.00
CA SER A 46 6.57 -7.10 -4.43
C SER A 46 6.29 -8.05 -3.25
N SER A 47 6.46 -7.58 -2.00
CA SER A 47 6.32 -8.39 -0.78
C SER A 47 5.53 -7.65 0.30
N SER A 48 4.65 -8.36 1.01
CA SER A 48 3.83 -7.81 2.11
C SER A 48 4.71 -7.25 3.23
N SER A 49 5.71 -8.00 3.66
CA SER A 49 6.61 -7.63 4.75
C SER A 49 7.37 -6.33 4.46
N ALA A 50 7.75 -6.10 3.19
CA ALA A 50 8.42 -4.87 2.78
C ALA A 50 7.47 -3.66 2.86
N ALA A 51 6.23 -3.81 2.38
CA ALA A 51 5.21 -2.77 2.49
C ALA A 51 4.85 -2.45 3.95
N GLN A 52 4.71 -3.48 4.79
CA GLN A 52 4.46 -3.32 6.21
C GLN A 52 5.63 -2.65 6.92
N LEU A 53 6.88 -3.03 6.62
CA LEU A 53 8.06 -2.41 7.21
C LEU A 53 8.13 -0.93 6.85
N ALA A 54 7.95 -0.59 5.57
CA ALA A 54 7.92 0.80 5.12
C ALA A 54 6.80 1.61 5.79
N ALA A 55 5.60 1.04 5.92
CA ALA A 55 4.50 1.69 6.61
C ALA A 55 4.80 1.92 8.11
N ARG A 56 5.46 0.98 8.79
CA ARG A 56 5.85 1.11 10.20
C ARG A 56 6.97 2.11 10.43
N THR A 57 7.91 2.23 9.48
CA THR A 57 9.02 3.18 9.57
C THR A 57 8.68 4.56 9.01
N HIS A 58 7.57 4.68 8.28
CA HIS A 58 7.10 5.94 7.71
C HIS A 58 6.73 6.93 8.83
N ARG A 59 7.54 7.98 8.98
CA ARG A 59 7.24 9.12 9.85
C ARG A 59 6.60 10.21 9.02
N CYS A 60 5.27 10.25 9.03
CA CYS A 60 4.55 11.34 8.42
C CYS A 60 4.78 12.64 9.21
N LYS A 61 5.30 13.67 8.53
CA LYS A 61 5.22 15.06 9.00
C LYS A 61 4.10 15.73 8.21
N PRO A 62 2.85 15.72 8.72
CA PRO A 62 1.79 16.52 8.13
C PRO A 62 2.21 18.00 8.18
N ARG A 63 1.91 18.73 7.10
CA ARG A 63 2.20 20.17 6.99
C ARG A 63 1.08 21.01 7.58
#